data_AF-A0A7S9WSH1-F1
#
_entry.id   AF-A0A7S9WSH1-F1
#
_cell.length_a   1.000
_cell.length_b   1.000
_cell.length_c   1.000
_cell.angle_alpha   90.00
_cell.angle_beta   90.00
_cell.angle_gamma   90.00
#
_symmetry.space_group_name_H-M   'P 1'
#
loop_
_entity.id
_entity.type
_entity.pdbx_description
1 polymer ?
#
loop_
_entity_poly.entity_id
_entity_poly.type
_entity_poly.pdbx_seq_one_letter_code
_entity_poly.pdbx_strand_id
1 'polypeptide(L)'
;MVKRTLFIALLALNLFAANTDEVSVFDMMDEAREDKFVNSQASKPQAKTPSEEDISRKLVSPRSIAPQPERITPEQMRNIVPTNEPDISVPDNQVYDKIKIKDLLLKATNIPKNVVVGEIFSIEIVADTQSDLEFEFETQLDETNIKWLNKKNFQWVKGDENKYIGTFYLEATSIDAKTLRVSLDLKRNGENYQNSNINIFLPKLKELRSDENYNHIVADNLEVKKFKTTKFDDINNIMVVEIYGNNVDLSAFNIENKTILKQGVDTINGDFNSQSAYYFAVFKPNKKTLDFNYYNLKKAKFESFSLPVSVEEDEVSTQIGLNPKQSEFSTYKDITIYSLVAIFILLAIWRRKLSYFFVAAVFIALGIYTYNPFGKAVLKPDVSVTILPTKNSTVFYTSRKNENVEILDTKDDYSKILFADGKIGWVRKGDLVKN
;
A
#
# COMPACT_ATOMS: atom_id res chain seq x y z
N MET A 1 42.39 19.44 -7.79
CA MET A 1 41.85 19.19 -6.44
C MET A 1 40.49 19.88 -6.16
N VAL A 2 39.83 20.49 -7.17
CA VAL A 2 38.54 21.21 -7.01
C VAL A 2 37.33 20.38 -7.48
N LYS A 3 37.54 19.27 -8.20
CA LYS A 3 36.45 18.41 -8.71
C LYS A 3 35.92 17.36 -7.71
N ARG A 4 36.63 17.07 -6.61
CA ARG A 4 36.23 16.04 -5.62
C ARG A 4 35.33 16.55 -4.50
N THR A 5 35.32 17.85 -4.22
CA THR A 5 34.47 18.44 -3.18
C THR A 5 33.05 18.72 -3.66
N LEU A 6 32.83 18.91 -4.97
CA LEU A 6 31.50 19.11 -5.55
C LEU A 6 30.66 17.81 -5.59
N PHE A 7 31.32 16.65 -5.64
CA PHE A 7 30.65 15.35 -5.72
C PHE A 7 30.09 14.88 -4.37
N ILE A 8 30.72 15.29 -3.26
CA ILE A 8 30.26 14.96 -1.91
C ILE A 8 29.04 15.83 -1.51
N ALA A 9 28.97 17.06 -2.01
CA ALA A 9 27.80 17.92 -1.82
C ALA A 9 26.56 17.42 -2.58
N LEU A 10 26.74 16.79 -3.76
CA LEU A 10 25.63 16.23 -4.53
C LEU A 10 25.12 14.88 -3.98
N LEU A 11 25.98 14.14 -3.27
CA LEU A 11 25.60 12.88 -2.61
C LEU A 11 24.80 13.12 -1.32
N ALA A 12 25.10 14.21 -0.60
CA ALA A 12 24.37 14.60 0.61
C ALA A 12 22.95 15.12 0.31
N LEU A 13 22.70 15.66 -0.89
CA LEU A 13 21.36 16.11 -1.30
C LEU A 13 20.42 14.97 -1.75
N ASN A 14 20.95 13.79 -2.08
CA ASN A 14 20.13 12.63 -2.47
C ASN A 14 19.78 11.70 -1.30
N LEU A 15 20.37 11.90 -0.12
CA LEU A 15 20.07 11.12 1.09
C LEU A 15 18.96 11.72 1.97
N PHE A 16 18.42 12.89 1.58
CA PHE A 16 17.27 13.53 2.26
C PHE A 16 15.97 13.50 1.43
N ALA A 17 15.95 12.75 0.32
CA ALA A 17 14.80 12.61 -0.55
C ALA A 17 14.36 11.14 -0.65
N ALA A 18 14.08 10.50 0.47
CA ALA A 18 13.37 9.23 0.54
C ALA A 18 12.92 8.93 1.98
N ASN A 19 12.03 9.78 2.53
CA ASN A 19 11.07 9.31 3.52
C ASN A 19 9.70 9.48 2.87
N THR A 20 9.20 8.39 2.31
CA THR A 20 7.76 8.23 2.12
C THR A 20 7.19 7.92 3.49
N ASP A 21 6.68 8.95 4.17
CA ASP A 21 5.76 8.73 5.29
C ASP A 21 4.51 8.07 4.70
N GLU A 22 4.38 6.76 4.88
CA GLU A 22 3.10 6.09 4.67
C GLU A 22 2.17 6.54 5.81
N VAL A 23 1.10 7.24 5.45
CA VAL A 23 0.12 7.77 6.40
C VAL A 23 -0.49 6.60 7.18
N SER A 24 -0.33 6.57 8.50
CA SER A 24 -0.96 5.54 9.32
C SER A 24 -2.47 5.72 9.28
N VAL A 25 -3.26 4.64 9.32
CA VAL A 25 -4.73 4.74 9.48
C VAL A 25 -5.08 5.56 10.73
N PHE A 26 -4.25 5.50 11.77
CA PHE A 26 -4.41 6.35 12.95
C PHE A 26 -4.23 7.84 12.65
N ASP A 27 -3.32 8.19 11.74
CA ASP A 27 -3.11 9.57 11.28
C ASP A 27 -4.23 9.99 10.32
N MET A 28 -4.71 9.08 9.46
CA MET A 28 -5.86 9.31 8.58
C MET A 28 -7.18 9.51 9.33
N MET A 29 -7.37 8.86 10.48
CA MET A 29 -8.54 9.10 11.34
C MET A 29 -8.56 10.53 11.89
N ASP A 30 -7.37 11.09 12.12
CA ASP A 30 -7.20 12.44 12.59
C ASP A 30 -7.30 13.45 11.41
N GLU A 31 -6.82 13.08 10.20
CA GLU A 31 -6.82 13.91 8.97
C GLU A 31 -8.17 13.92 8.20
N ALA A 32 -8.92 12.81 8.15
CA ALA A 32 -10.22 12.70 7.46
C ALA A 32 -11.32 13.62 8.05
N ARG A 33 -11.06 14.28 9.18
CA ARG A 33 -11.91 15.33 9.74
C ARG A 33 -11.61 16.72 9.15
N GLU A 34 -10.42 16.97 8.58
CA GLU A 34 -10.08 18.25 7.95
C GLU A 34 -10.72 18.40 6.56
N ASP A 35 -10.84 17.32 5.78
CA ASP A 35 -11.35 17.36 4.41
C ASP A 35 -12.88 17.55 4.31
N LYS A 36 -13.63 17.46 5.42
CA LYS A 36 -15.10 17.63 5.40
C LYS A 36 -15.58 19.09 5.28
N PHE A 37 -14.67 20.07 5.20
CA PHE A 37 -15.04 21.49 5.01
C PHE A 37 -14.62 22.09 3.67
N VAL A 38 -14.33 21.28 2.64
CA VAL A 38 -14.16 21.78 1.26
C VAL A 38 -15.28 21.25 0.36
N ASN A 39 -16.15 22.20 0.00
CA ASN A 39 -17.26 22.17 -0.95
C ASN A 39 -17.25 21.03 -1.99
N SER A 40 -18.20 20.08 -1.87
CA SER A 40 -18.46 19.05 -2.87
C SER A 40 -19.40 19.57 -3.96
N GLN A 41 -18.86 19.89 -5.14
CA GLN A 41 -19.66 19.99 -6.37
C GLN A 41 -19.70 18.63 -7.07
N ALA A 42 -20.88 18.01 -7.04
CA ALA A 42 -21.17 16.76 -7.74
C ALA A 42 -21.25 16.98 -9.26
N SER A 43 -20.33 16.39 -10.03
CA SER A 43 -20.48 16.23 -11.48
C SER A 43 -20.99 14.81 -11.79
N LYS A 44 -22.20 14.73 -12.37
CA LYS A 44 -22.82 13.49 -12.87
C LYS A 44 -22.02 12.91 -14.05
N PRO A 45 -21.78 11.58 -14.11
CA PRO A 45 -21.35 10.92 -15.34
C PRO A 45 -22.55 10.67 -16.26
N GLN A 46 -22.43 11.07 -17.53
CA GLN A 46 -23.43 10.84 -18.57
C GLN A 46 -23.13 9.53 -19.29
N ALA A 47 -24.08 8.60 -19.26
CA ALA A 47 -24.03 7.33 -19.98
C ALA A 47 -24.15 7.56 -21.49
N LYS A 48 -23.39 6.79 -22.29
CA LYS A 48 -23.59 6.63 -23.73
C LYS A 48 -23.78 5.15 -24.04
N THR A 49 -24.91 4.82 -24.65
CA THR A 49 -25.19 3.55 -25.33
C THR A 49 -25.24 3.86 -26.84
N PRO A 50 -24.80 2.95 -27.73
CA PRO A 50 -24.66 3.25 -29.15
C PRO A 50 -25.99 3.10 -29.88
N SER A 51 -26.24 3.97 -30.87
CA SER A 51 -27.32 3.81 -31.85
C SER A 51 -26.76 3.28 -33.16
N GLU A 52 -27.33 2.17 -33.63
CA GLU A 52 -27.30 1.76 -35.03
C GLU A 52 -28.07 2.80 -35.87
N GLU A 53 -27.52 3.17 -37.02
CA GLU A 53 -28.35 3.34 -38.21
C GLU A 53 -27.54 3.10 -39.49
N ASP A 54 -28.26 2.43 -40.38
CA ASP A 54 -27.93 1.88 -41.68
C ASP A 54 -27.70 2.98 -42.74
N ILE A 55 -27.16 2.59 -43.90
CA ILE A 55 -27.58 2.98 -45.27
C ILE A 55 -26.43 2.74 -46.29
N SER A 56 -26.57 1.60 -46.96
CA SER A 56 -26.60 1.40 -48.43
C SER A 56 -25.39 1.71 -49.34
N ARG A 57 -24.86 0.60 -49.86
CA ARG A 57 -24.55 0.25 -51.27
C ARG A 57 -24.64 1.39 -52.33
N LYS A 58 -23.57 1.52 -53.11
CA LYS A 58 -23.66 1.77 -54.56
C LYS A 58 -22.50 1.13 -55.34
N LEU A 59 -22.88 0.29 -56.29
CA LEU A 59 -22.10 -0.19 -57.44
C LEU A 59 -21.46 0.99 -58.20
N VAL A 60 -20.27 0.79 -58.78
CA VAL A 60 -19.93 0.91 -60.22
C VAL A 60 -18.40 0.86 -60.41
N SER A 61 -17.95 0.00 -61.33
CA SER A 61 -16.56 -0.11 -61.81
C SER A 61 -16.06 1.14 -62.54
N PRO A 62 -14.74 1.28 -62.74
CA PRO A 62 -14.29 1.21 -64.13
C PRO A 62 -13.03 0.37 -64.37
N ARG A 63 -13.02 -0.13 -65.61
CA ARG A 63 -12.04 -0.90 -66.39
C ARG A 63 -10.69 -0.17 -66.49
N SER A 64 -9.57 -0.86 -66.23
CA SER A 64 -8.27 -0.56 -66.84
C SER A 64 -7.56 -1.87 -67.19
N ILE A 65 -7.21 -2.00 -68.46
CA ILE A 65 -6.66 -3.19 -69.13
C ILE A 65 -5.19 -3.34 -68.73
N ALA A 66 -4.81 -4.49 -68.16
CA ALA A 66 -3.42 -4.92 -68.00
C ALA A 66 -3.06 -5.93 -69.11
N PRO A 67 -1.82 -5.93 -69.63
CA PRO A 67 -1.43 -6.78 -70.75
C PRO A 67 -1.34 -8.25 -70.34
N GLN A 68 -1.82 -9.13 -71.22
CA GLN A 68 -1.73 -10.59 -71.10
C GLN A 68 -0.26 -11.05 -71.17
N PRO A 69 0.17 -12.04 -70.36
CA PRO A 69 1.51 -12.62 -70.49
C PRO A 69 1.60 -13.47 -71.77
N GLU A 70 2.72 -13.35 -72.45
CA GLU A 70 3.04 -14.04 -73.70
C GLU A 70 3.06 -15.56 -73.49
N ARG A 71 2.33 -16.29 -74.33
CA ARG A 71 2.14 -17.75 -74.18
C ARG A 71 3.38 -18.48 -74.67
N ILE A 72 4.11 -19.09 -73.72
CA ILE A 72 5.31 -19.90 -73.97
C ILE A 72 5.00 -21.03 -74.95
N THR A 73 5.83 -21.21 -75.99
CA THR A 73 5.60 -22.23 -77.03
C THR A 73 6.08 -23.62 -76.58
N PRO A 74 5.51 -24.71 -77.14
CA PRO A 74 5.90 -26.08 -76.79
C PRO A 74 7.39 -26.41 -76.97
N GLU A 75 8.09 -25.69 -77.85
CA GLU A 75 9.52 -25.87 -78.07
C GLU A 75 10.38 -25.23 -76.98
N GLN A 76 9.92 -24.12 -76.38
CA GLN A 76 10.59 -23.49 -75.25
C GLN A 76 10.52 -24.35 -73.98
N MET A 77 9.54 -25.26 -73.87
CA MET A 77 9.46 -26.23 -72.76
C MET A 77 10.47 -27.38 -72.89
N ARG A 78 11.04 -27.65 -74.07
CA ARG A 78 12.01 -28.76 -74.26
C ARG A 78 13.42 -28.42 -73.79
N ASN A 79 13.74 -27.16 -73.55
CA ASN A 79 15.06 -26.71 -73.11
C ASN A 79 15.14 -26.40 -71.60
N ILE A 80 14.11 -26.77 -70.82
CA ILE A 80 14.15 -26.62 -69.37
C ILE A 80 14.94 -27.81 -68.80
N VAL A 81 16.10 -27.51 -68.22
CA VAL A 81 16.98 -28.49 -67.57
C VAL A 81 16.25 -29.13 -66.37
N PRO A 82 16.38 -30.44 -66.09
CA PRO A 82 15.73 -31.05 -64.93
C PRO A 82 16.14 -30.35 -63.64
N THR A 83 15.17 -29.91 -62.86
CA THR A 83 15.39 -29.29 -61.55
C THR A 83 15.91 -30.36 -60.56
N ASN A 84 16.91 -30.01 -59.75
CA ASN A 84 17.37 -30.81 -58.59
C ASN A 84 16.38 -30.77 -57.41
N GLU A 85 15.08 -30.80 -57.71
CA GLU A 85 14.04 -30.85 -56.69
C GLU A 85 14.03 -32.27 -56.14
N PRO A 86 14.16 -32.46 -54.81
CA PRO A 86 14.05 -33.79 -54.23
C PRO A 86 12.65 -34.32 -54.50
N ASP A 87 12.59 -35.55 -54.99
CA ASP A 87 11.36 -36.28 -55.28
C ASP A 87 10.51 -36.36 -53.99
N ILE A 88 9.36 -35.68 -53.96
CA ILE A 88 8.50 -35.54 -52.77
C ILE A 88 7.64 -36.82 -52.57
N SER A 89 8.07 -37.96 -53.12
CA SER A 89 7.42 -39.26 -52.91
C SER A 89 7.96 -40.00 -51.68
N VAL A 90 8.55 -39.29 -50.72
CA VAL A 90 8.85 -39.87 -49.41
C VAL A 90 7.53 -39.96 -48.65
N PRO A 91 7.05 -41.15 -48.25
CA PRO A 91 5.82 -41.26 -47.46
C PRO A 91 5.92 -40.36 -46.22
N ASP A 92 4.85 -39.61 -45.92
CA ASP A 92 4.77 -38.63 -44.82
C ASP A 92 5.25 -39.14 -43.45
N ASN A 93 5.33 -40.47 -43.28
CA ASN A 93 5.82 -41.13 -42.08
C ASN A 93 7.34 -41.02 -41.84
N GLN A 94 8.13 -40.50 -42.78
CA GLN A 94 9.59 -40.36 -42.65
C GLN A 94 10.07 -38.90 -42.52
N VAL A 95 9.18 -37.91 -42.64
CA VAL A 95 9.54 -36.48 -42.55
C VAL A 95 9.39 -35.93 -41.12
N TYR A 96 8.61 -36.59 -40.27
CA TYR A 96 8.43 -36.22 -38.88
C TYR A 96 8.97 -37.32 -37.98
N ASP A 97 10.03 -37.03 -37.23
CA ASP A 97 10.33 -37.79 -36.02
C ASP A 97 9.05 -37.83 -35.20
N LYS A 98 8.49 -39.03 -34.97
CA LYS A 98 7.40 -39.23 -34.03
C LYS A 98 7.93 -38.85 -32.65
N ILE A 99 7.77 -37.58 -32.28
CA ILE A 99 7.99 -37.11 -30.92
C ILE A 99 7.08 -37.94 -30.04
N LYS A 100 7.65 -38.89 -29.31
CA LYS A 100 6.90 -39.62 -28.28
C LYS A 100 6.49 -38.59 -27.24
N ILE A 101 5.19 -38.31 -27.20
CA ILE A 101 4.56 -37.49 -26.16
C ILE A 101 4.92 -38.16 -24.83
N LYS A 102 5.72 -37.48 -24.01
CA LYS A 102 6.04 -37.92 -22.65
C LYS A 102 5.01 -37.33 -21.70
N ASP A 103 4.44 -38.12 -20.80
CA ASP A 103 3.31 -37.70 -19.98
C ASP A 103 3.72 -36.68 -18.90
N LEU A 104 2.83 -35.73 -18.61
CA LEU A 104 2.95 -34.79 -17.49
C LEU A 104 2.68 -35.50 -16.16
N LEU A 105 3.70 -35.57 -15.30
CA LEU A 105 3.59 -36.23 -14.00
C LEU A 105 3.47 -35.20 -12.87
N LEU A 106 2.47 -35.38 -12.02
CA LEU A 106 2.26 -34.57 -10.82
C LEU A 106 2.57 -35.38 -9.56
N LYS A 107 3.30 -34.78 -8.62
CA LYS A 107 3.59 -35.38 -7.31
C LYS A 107 3.45 -34.36 -6.21
N ALA A 108 2.70 -34.67 -5.15
CA ALA A 108 2.63 -33.83 -3.96
C ALA A 108 3.73 -34.19 -2.95
N THR A 109 4.34 -33.16 -2.35
CA THR A 109 5.38 -33.25 -1.32
C THR A 109 5.08 -32.29 -0.17
N ASN A 110 5.78 -32.46 0.95
CA ASN A 110 5.68 -31.61 2.14
C ASN A 110 4.28 -31.51 2.76
N ILE A 111 3.46 -32.56 2.63
CA ILE A 111 2.13 -32.61 3.24
C ILE A 111 2.28 -32.77 4.77
N PRO A 112 1.72 -31.86 5.59
CA PRO A 112 1.75 -31.99 7.04
C PRO A 112 0.95 -33.21 7.52
N LYS A 113 1.20 -33.67 8.75
CA LYS A 113 0.51 -34.85 9.30
C LYS A 113 -0.85 -34.51 9.92
N ASN A 114 -0.90 -33.42 10.68
CA ASN A 114 -2.09 -32.95 11.37
C ASN A 114 -2.19 -31.44 11.18
N VAL A 115 -3.40 -30.95 11.02
CA VAL A 115 -3.72 -29.54 10.84
C VAL A 115 -5.02 -29.23 11.58
N VAL A 116 -5.13 -28.05 12.14
CA VAL A 116 -6.37 -27.56 12.77
C VAL A 116 -7.24 -26.86 11.72
N VAL A 117 -8.55 -27.02 11.77
CA VAL A 117 -9.45 -26.28 10.86
C VAL A 117 -9.24 -24.76 11.06
N GLY A 118 -9.00 -24.02 9.97
CA GLY A 118 -8.61 -22.61 9.98
C GLY A 118 -7.09 -22.33 10.06
N GLU A 119 -6.24 -23.34 10.28
CA GLU A 119 -4.78 -23.20 10.20
C GLU A 119 -4.31 -23.11 8.75
N ILE A 120 -3.32 -22.25 8.51
CA ILE A 120 -2.61 -22.20 7.23
C ILE A 120 -1.57 -23.29 7.17
N PHE A 121 -1.59 -24.05 6.08
CA PHE A 121 -0.55 -25.01 5.76
C PHE A 121 -0.18 -24.95 4.28
N SER A 122 1.05 -25.36 3.97
CA SER A 122 1.52 -25.44 2.60
C SER A 122 1.56 -26.88 2.09
N ILE A 123 1.29 -27.05 0.79
CA ILE A 123 1.58 -28.27 0.05
C ILE A 123 2.40 -27.88 -1.18
N GLU A 124 3.44 -28.64 -1.46
CA GLU A 124 4.21 -28.48 -2.68
C GLU A 124 3.74 -29.51 -3.70
N ILE A 125 3.54 -29.08 -4.94
CA ILE A 125 3.29 -29.97 -6.07
C ILE A 125 4.44 -29.83 -7.04
N VAL A 126 5.05 -30.95 -7.37
CA VAL A 126 6.09 -31.07 -8.39
C VAL A 126 5.43 -31.53 -9.69
N ALA A 127 5.53 -30.71 -10.73
CA ALA A 127 5.12 -31.02 -12.09
C ALA A 127 6.36 -31.36 -12.92
N ASP A 128 6.50 -32.62 -13.32
CA ASP A 128 7.55 -33.08 -14.22
C ASP A 128 7.01 -33.11 -15.65
N THR A 129 7.45 -32.15 -16.45
CA THR A 129 7.02 -31.98 -17.84
C THR A 129 7.72 -32.93 -18.80
N GLN A 130 8.73 -33.67 -18.34
CA GLN A 130 9.53 -34.63 -19.11
C GLN A 130 10.23 -34.05 -20.37
N SER A 131 10.12 -32.75 -20.61
CA SER A 131 10.50 -32.04 -21.81
C SER A 131 11.10 -30.68 -21.45
N ASP A 132 12.13 -30.24 -22.16
CA ASP A 132 12.78 -28.93 -21.95
C ASP A 132 12.12 -27.82 -22.76
N LEU A 133 10.85 -27.99 -23.09
CA LEU A 133 10.03 -26.99 -23.76
C LEU A 133 9.52 -25.96 -22.75
N GLU A 134 9.32 -24.73 -23.22
CA GLU A 134 8.62 -23.70 -22.46
C GLU A 134 7.10 -23.87 -22.60
N PHE A 135 6.40 -23.84 -21.45
CA PHE A 135 4.96 -24.00 -21.36
C PHE A 135 4.35 -22.87 -20.53
N GLU A 136 3.10 -22.53 -20.84
CA GLU A 136 2.21 -21.77 -19.97
C GLU A 136 1.43 -22.74 -19.10
N PHE A 137 1.38 -22.47 -17.80
CA PHE A 137 0.78 -23.36 -16.79
C PHE A 137 -0.57 -22.81 -16.35
N GLU A 138 -1.65 -23.54 -16.64
CA GLU A 138 -2.98 -23.25 -16.11
C GLU A 138 -3.33 -24.25 -15.01
N THR A 139 -3.46 -23.74 -13.79
CA THR A 139 -3.71 -24.57 -12.60
C THR A 139 -5.12 -24.35 -12.08
N GLN A 140 -5.83 -25.44 -11.85
CA GLN A 140 -7.15 -25.45 -11.25
C GLN A 140 -7.14 -26.30 -9.98
N LEU A 141 -7.80 -25.82 -8.93
CA LEU A 141 -7.87 -26.45 -7.63
C LEU A 141 -9.32 -26.46 -7.15
N ASP A 142 -9.76 -27.57 -6.56
CA ASP A 142 -11.10 -27.70 -5.96
C ASP A 142 -11.16 -26.98 -4.60
N GLU A 143 -11.87 -25.86 -4.56
CA GLU A 143 -12.00 -24.97 -3.38
C GLU A 143 -13.26 -25.25 -2.54
N THR A 144 -13.92 -26.41 -2.68
CA THR A 144 -15.20 -26.69 -1.99
C THR A 144 -15.11 -26.62 -0.46
N ASN A 145 -14.07 -27.21 0.14
CA ASN A 145 -13.84 -27.23 1.60
C ASN A 145 -12.45 -26.70 1.99
N ILE A 146 -11.77 -26.03 1.06
CA ILE A 146 -10.42 -25.49 1.21
C ILE A 146 -10.37 -24.15 0.50
N LYS A 147 -9.70 -23.17 1.11
CA LYS A 147 -9.36 -21.92 0.43
C LYS A 147 -7.95 -21.99 -0.13
N TRP A 148 -7.78 -21.51 -1.36
CA TRP A 148 -6.46 -21.32 -1.96
C TRP A 148 -5.98 -19.88 -1.76
N LEU A 149 -5.18 -19.67 -0.72
CA LEU A 149 -4.85 -18.33 -0.21
C LEU A 149 -3.96 -17.53 -1.18
N ASN A 150 -2.99 -18.18 -1.82
CA ASN A 150 -2.04 -17.54 -2.74
C ASN A 150 -2.44 -17.61 -4.22
N LYS A 151 -3.72 -17.83 -4.54
CA LYS A 151 -4.19 -17.98 -5.93
C LYS A 151 -3.81 -16.82 -6.86
N LYS A 152 -3.88 -15.57 -6.35
CA LYS A 152 -3.64 -14.35 -7.16
C LYS A 152 -2.18 -14.16 -7.56
N ASN A 153 -1.25 -14.62 -6.73
CA ASN A 153 0.20 -14.47 -6.92
C ASN A 153 0.90 -15.83 -7.10
N PHE A 154 0.13 -16.89 -7.36
CA PHE A 154 0.66 -18.23 -7.55
C PHE A 154 1.47 -18.32 -8.84
N GLN A 155 2.66 -18.93 -8.74
CA GLN A 155 3.53 -19.18 -9.87
C GLN A 155 4.25 -20.52 -9.70
N TRP A 156 4.48 -21.20 -10.82
CA TRP A 156 5.33 -22.38 -10.88
C TRP A 156 6.79 -21.97 -10.99
N VAL A 157 7.64 -22.45 -10.08
CA VAL A 157 9.08 -22.16 -10.06
C VAL A 157 9.84 -23.32 -10.69
N LYS A 158 10.70 -23.05 -11.68
CA LYS A 158 11.54 -24.10 -12.30
C LYS A 158 12.54 -24.63 -11.28
N GLY A 159 12.51 -25.94 -11.04
CA GLY A 159 13.47 -26.69 -10.23
C GLY A 159 14.49 -27.41 -11.11
N ASP A 160 14.86 -28.64 -10.71
CA ASP A 160 15.81 -29.48 -11.45
C ASP A 160 15.16 -30.17 -12.66
N GLU A 161 15.86 -30.18 -13.81
CA GLU A 161 15.57 -31.05 -14.97
C GLU A 161 14.07 -31.20 -15.32
N ASN A 162 13.49 -30.20 -16.00
CA ASN A 162 12.09 -30.18 -16.49
C ASN A 162 11.01 -30.27 -15.40
N LYS A 163 11.39 -30.15 -14.13
CA LYS A 163 10.47 -30.11 -12.99
C LYS A 163 10.17 -28.68 -12.59
N TYR A 164 8.93 -28.46 -12.23
CA TYR A 164 8.42 -27.20 -11.74
C TYR A 164 7.74 -27.43 -10.39
N ILE A 165 7.94 -26.51 -9.46
CA ILE A 165 7.41 -26.59 -8.09
C ILE A 165 6.38 -25.48 -7.92
N GLY A 166 5.16 -25.87 -7.56
CA GLY A 166 4.10 -24.96 -7.16
C GLY A 166 3.85 -25.11 -5.67
N THR A 167 4.00 -24.01 -4.91
CA THR A 167 3.70 -23.99 -3.48
C THR A 167 2.29 -23.44 -3.26
N PHE A 168 1.41 -24.27 -2.73
CA PHE A 168 0.02 -23.93 -2.45
C PHE A 168 -0.14 -23.63 -0.97
N TYR A 169 -0.56 -22.41 -0.64
CA TYR A 169 -0.98 -22.04 0.71
C TYR A 169 -2.48 -22.27 0.84
N LEU A 170 -2.85 -23.12 1.78
CA LEU A 170 -4.20 -23.65 1.92
C LEU A 170 -4.71 -23.44 3.35
N GLU A 171 -6.02 -23.25 3.46
CA GLU A 171 -6.76 -23.21 4.73
C GLU A 171 -7.96 -24.15 4.61
N ALA A 172 -8.06 -25.15 5.49
CA ALA A 172 -9.21 -26.05 5.53
C ALA A 172 -10.38 -25.37 6.26
N THR A 173 -11.55 -25.32 5.62
CA THR A 173 -12.75 -24.67 6.19
C THR A 173 -13.66 -25.64 6.95
N SER A 174 -13.50 -26.95 6.72
CA SER A 174 -14.26 -28.02 7.39
C SER A 174 -13.39 -29.25 7.57
N ILE A 175 -13.70 -30.07 8.58
CA ILE A 175 -13.09 -31.38 8.81
C ILE A 175 -13.39 -32.38 7.67
N ASP A 176 -14.39 -32.07 6.82
CA ASP A 176 -14.76 -32.88 5.66
C ASP A 176 -13.80 -32.75 4.48
N ALA A 177 -12.85 -31.80 4.52
CA ALA A 177 -11.77 -31.68 3.56
C ALA A 177 -10.78 -32.85 3.69
N LYS A 178 -11.13 -34.00 3.10
CA LYS A 178 -10.31 -35.23 3.12
C LYS A 178 -9.35 -35.34 1.93
N THR A 179 -9.75 -34.79 0.79
CA THR A 179 -8.99 -34.86 -0.45
C THR A 179 -9.00 -33.53 -1.18
N LEU A 180 -7.93 -33.24 -1.92
CA LEU A 180 -7.79 -32.05 -2.75
C LEU A 180 -7.43 -32.46 -4.17
N ARG A 181 -8.26 -32.08 -5.13
CA ARG A 181 -7.98 -32.30 -6.55
C ARG A 181 -7.28 -31.07 -7.13
N VAL A 182 -6.11 -31.29 -7.73
CA VAL A 182 -5.39 -30.28 -8.50
C VAL A 182 -5.27 -30.76 -9.95
N SER A 183 -5.63 -29.89 -10.89
CA SER A 183 -5.49 -30.13 -12.33
C SER A 183 -4.51 -29.11 -12.89
N LEU A 184 -3.60 -29.59 -13.74
CA LEU A 184 -2.62 -28.76 -14.44
C LEU A 184 -2.77 -28.99 -15.94
N ASP A 185 -3.04 -27.91 -16.65
CA ASP A 185 -3.04 -27.85 -18.11
C ASP A 185 -1.78 -27.10 -18.57
N LEU A 186 -1.01 -27.72 -19.46
CA LEU A 186 0.12 -27.10 -20.13
C LEU A 186 -0.33 -26.57 -21.48
N LYS A 187 -0.09 -25.29 -21.72
CA LYS A 187 -0.35 -24.63 -23.00
C LYS A 187 0.96 -24.27 -23.70
N ARG A 188 0.93 -24.31 -25.03
CA ARG A 188 2.02 -23.83 -25.88
C ARG A 188 1.43 -23.10 -27.07
N ASN A 189 1.90 -21.88 -27.33
CA ASN A 189 1.37 -21.03 -28.42
C ASN A 189 -0.16 -20.84 -28.37
N GLY A 190 -0.75 -20.83 -27.16
CA GLY A 190 -2.19 -20.70 -26.96
C GLY A 190 -3.02 -21.99 -27.13
N GLU A 191 -2.40 -23.11 -27.51
CA GLU A 191 -3.07 -24.40 -27.64
C GLU A 191 -2.75 -25.32 -26.44
N ASN A 192 -3.72 -26.15 -26.07
CA ASN A 192 -3.53 -27.17 -25.04
C ASN A 192 -2.55 -28.24 -25.53
N TYR A 193 -1.44 -28.38 -24.82
CA TYR A 193 -0.42 -29.38 -25.13
C TYR A 193 -0.68 -30.68 -24.36
N GLN A 194 -0.82 -30.58 -23.04
CA GLN A 194 -1.02 -31.73 -22.15
C GLN A 194 -1.82 -31.32 -20.92
N ASN A 195 -2.44 -32.30 -20.26
CA ASN A 195 -3.07 -32.10 -18.97
C ASN A 195 -2.76 -33.27 -18.02
N SER A 196 -2.85 -33.00 -16.73
CA SER A 196 -2.71 -34.00 -15.69
C SER A 196 -3.51 -33.59 -14.47
N ASN A 197 -3.94 -34.56 -13.68
CA ASN A 197 -4.62 -34.31 -12.41
C ASN A 197 -4.03 -35.18 -11.31
N ILE A 198 -4.03 -34.63 -10.11
CA ILE A 198 -3.62 -35.33 -8.89
C ILE A 198 -4.72 -35.17 -7.84
N ASN A 199 -5.02 -36.25 -7.15
CA ASN A 199 -5.87 -36.24 -5.97
C ASN A 199 -4.98 -36.45 -4.73
N ILE A 200 -4.91 -35.44 -3.88
CA ILE A 200 -4.02 -35.38 -2.73
C ILE A 200 -4.84 -35.71 -1.48
N PHE A 201 -4.39 -36.67 -0.68
CA PHE A 201 -4.97 -36.90 0.65
C PHE A 201 -4.48 -35.82 1.61
N LEU A 202 -5.42 -35.16 2.26
CA LEU A 202 -5.14 -34.05 3.16
C LEU A 202 -4.69 -34.54 4.54
N PRO A 203 -3.98 -33.69 5.31
CA PRO A 203 -3.64 -33.97 6.71
C PRO A 203 -4.86 -34.36 7.54
N LYS A 204 -4.62 -35.02 8.67
CA LYS A 204 -5.68 -35.25 9.65
C LYS A 204 -6.14 -33.91 10.23
N LEU A 205 -7.38 -33.54 9.93
CA LEU A 205 -7.98 -32.29 10.40
C LEU A 205 -8.54 -32.44 11.81
N LYS A 206 -8.31 -31.43 12.65
CA LYS A 206 -8.88 -31.30 13.99
C LYS A 206 -9.87 -30.15 14.03
N GLU A 207 -11.09 -30.45 14.44
CA GLU A 207 -12.14 -29.45 14.63
C GLU A 207 -11.86 -28.59 15.88
N LEU A 208 -12.17 -27.31 15.76
CA LEU A 208 -12.21 -26.37 16.87
C LEU A 208 -13.65 -26.21 17.34
N ARG A 209 -13.86 -26.27 18.66
CA ARG A 209 -15.11 -25.82 19.25
C ARG A 209 -14.99 -24.31 19.41
N SER A 210 -15.82 -23.56 18.69
CA SER A 210 -15.87 -22.10 18.77
C SER A 210 -16.19 -21.65 20.20
N ASP A 211 -15.42 -20.68 20.69
CA ASP A 211 -15.67 -19.98 21.95
C ASP A 211 -16.41 -18.66 21.67
N GLU A 212 -17.03 -18.06 22.68
CA GLU A 212 -17.67 -16.75 22.55
C GLU A 212 -16.63 -15.68 22.22
N ASN A 213 -16.93 -14.77 21.29
CA ASN A 213 -15.98 -13.76 20.77
C ASN A 213 -14.77 -14.34 20.02
N TYR A 214 -14.88 -15.55 19.47
CA TYR A 214 -13.88 -16.07 18.56
C TYR A 214 -13.75 -15.16 17.34
N ASN A 215 -12.51 -14.89 16.93
CA ASN A 215 -12.19 -13.99 15.83
C ASN A 215 -11.88 -14.70 14.49
N HIS A 216 -12.10 -16.01 14.42
CA HIS A 216 -11.74 -16.88 13.29
C HIS A 216 -10.24 -17.01 12.98
N ILE A 217 -9.36 -16.55 13.87
CA ILE A 217 -7.92 -16.68 13.69
C ILE A 217 -7.38 -17.94 14.38
N VAL A 218 -6.64 -18.72 13.59
CA VAL A 218 -5.79 -19.81 14.06
C VAL A 218 -4.36 -19.44 13.68
N ALA A 219 -3.49 -19.26 14.67
CA ALA A 219 -2.16 -18.71 14.44
C ALA A 219 -1.13 -19.24 15.44
N ASP A 220 0.15 -19.14 15.09
CA ASP A 220 1.25 -19.42 16.03
C ASP A 220 1.28 -18.42 17.19
N ASN A 221 0.97 -17.17 16.87
CA ASN A 221 0.94 -16.04 17.77
C ASN A 221 0.06 -14.93 17.16
N LEU A 222 -0.60 -14.17 18.03
CA LEU A 222 -1.34 -12.98 17.69
C LEU A 222 -1.05 -11.93 18.76
N GLU A 223 -0.79 -10.71 18.36
CA GLU A 223 -0.43 -9.60 19.23
C GLU A 223 -1.22 -8.35 18.84
N VAL A 224 -1.69 -7.61 19.84
CA VAL A 224 -2.23 -6.26 19.65
C VAL A 224 -1.09 -5.27 19.87
N LYS A 225 -0.73 -4.52 18.84
CA LYS A 225 0.36 -3.53 18.91
C LYS A 225 -0.13 -2.19 19.43
N LYS A 226 -1.25 -1.70 18.89
CA LYS A 226 -1.85 -0.42 19.25
C LYS A 226 -3.37 -0.50 19.08
N PHE A 227 -4.11 0.29 19.84
CA PHE A 227 -5.52 0.51 19.58
C PHE A 227 -5.93 1.93 20.00
N LYS A 228 -6.92 2.50 19.32
CA LYS A 228 -7.50 3.81 19.62
C LYS A 228 -9.02 3.71 19.48
N THR A 229 -9.77 4.35 20.38
CA THR A 229 -11.23 4.47 20.26
C THR A 229 -11.64 5.91 20.11
N THR A 230 -12.45 6.21 19.10
CA THR A 230 -12.99 7.55 18.83
C THR A 230 -14.49 7.48 18.56
N LYS A 231 -15.15 8.64 18.45
CA LYS A 231 -16.55 8.75 18.02
C LYS A 231 -16.63 8.48 16.50
N PHE A 232 -17.46 7.53 16.10
CA PHE A 232 -17.74 7.24 14.68
C PHE A 232 -18.83 8.16 14.13
N ASP A 233 -19.89 8.32 14.92
CA ASP A 233 -21.01 9.23 14.72
C ASP A 233 -21.54 9.68 16.09
N ASP A 234 -22.70 10.37 16.12
CA ASP A 234 -23.29 10.89 17.36
C ASP A 234 -23.75 9.80 18.35
N ILE A 235 -23.91 8.56 17.88
CA ILE A 235 -24.52 7.46 18.62
C ILE A 235 -23.65 6.21 18.72
N ASN A 236 -22.47 6.16 18.09
CA ASN A 236 -21.59 5.00 18.00
C ASN A 236 -20.11 5.40 18.12
N ASN A 237 -19.32 4.48 18.68
CA ASN A 237 -17.86 4.57 18.72
C ASN A 237 -17.24 3.63 17.69
N ILE A 238 -16.02 3.95 17.25
CA ILE A 238 -15.17 3.09 16.44
C ILE A 238 -13.85 2.86 17.17
N MET A 239 -13.46 1.59 17.30
CA MET A 239 -12.12 1.21 17.74
C MET A 239 -11.34 0.71 16.53
N VAL A 240 -10.13 1.23 16.34
CA VAL A 240 -9.15 0.69 15.40
C VAL A 240 -8.04 0.01 16.20
N VAL A 241 -7.68 -1.19 15.78
CA VAL A 241 -6.72 -2.08 16.42
C VAL A 241 -5.66 -2.47 15.39
N GLU A 242 -4.41 -2.19 15.69
CA GLU A 242 -3.26 -2.71 14.95
C GLU A 242 -2.91 -4.08 15.49
N ILE A 243 -3.05 -5.08 14.64
CA ILE A 243 -2.87 -6.49 14.96
C ILE A 243 -1.67 -7.03 14.18
N TYR A 244 -0.89 -7.87 14.83
CA TYR A 244 0.23 -8.59 14.23
C TYR A 244 0.12 -10.07 14.55
N GLY A 245 0.47 -10.95 13.63
CA GLY A 245 0.47 -12.39 13.89
C GLY A 245 1.43 -13.17 13.01
N ASN A 246 1.66 -14.42 13.40
CA ASN A 246 2.53 -15.37 12.71
C ASN A 246 1.78 -16.62 12.28
N ASN A 247 2.13 -17.14 11.11
CA ASN A 247 1.42 -18.25 10.46
C ASN A 247 -0.10 -17.99 10.43
N VAL A 248 -0.50 -16.88 9.81
CA VAL A 248 -1.86 -16.34 9.92
C VAL A 248 -2.30 -15.66 8.64
N ASP A 249 -3.62 -15.69 8.39
CA ASP A 249 -4.30 -14.87 7.40
C ASP A 249 -5.21 -13.89 8.17
N LEU A 250 -4.71 -12.67 8.37
CA LEU A 250 -5.45 -11.64 9.09
C LEU A 250 -6.66 -11.15 8.30
N SER A 251 -6.81 -11.47 7.01
CA SER A 251 -8.00 -11.12 6.23
C SER A 251 -9.27 -11.83 6.73
N ALA A 252 -9.10 -12.98 7.38
CA ALA A 252 -10.18 -13.74 7.99
C ALA A 252 -10.60 -13.20 9.38
N PHE A 253 -9.91 -12.21 9.95
CA PHE A 253 -10.20 -11.70 11.28
C PHE A 253 -11.62 -11.10 11.33
N ASN A 254 -12.49 -11.73 12.13
CA ASN A 254 -13.86 -11.28 12.33
C ASN A 254 -14.35 -11.75 13.70
N ILE A 255 -14.69 -10.82 14.59
CA ILE A 255 -15.13 -11.15 15.94
C ILE A 255 -16.61 -11.55 15.88
N GLU A 256 -16.92 -12.79 16.27
CA GLU A 256 -18.30 -13.25 16.44
C GLU A 256 -18.95 -12.62 17.69
N ASN A 257 -19.37 -11.35 17.59
CA ASN A 257 -20.05 -10.65 18.66
C ASN A 257 -21.20 -9.77 18.14
N LYS A 258 -22.42 -10.08 18.59
CA LYS A 258 -23.66 -9.37 18.21
C LYS A 258 -23.70 -7.88 18.58
N THR A 259 -22.84 -7.44 19.48
CA THR A 259 -22.76 -6.02 19.89
C THR A 259 -21.93 -5.16 18.93
N ILE A 260 -21.19 -5.79 18.01
CA ILE A 260 -20.46 -5.10 16.95
C ILE A 260 -21.43 -4.84 15.80
N LEU A 261 -21.61 -3.56 15.47
CA LEU A 261 -22.53 -3.09 14.43
C LEU A 261 -21.90 -3.19 13.04
N LYS A 262 -20.60 -2.92 12.94
CA LYS A 262 -19.80 -3.01 11.72
C LYS A 262 -18.36 -3.37 12.10
N GLN A 263 -17.71 -4.19 11.30
CA GLN A 263 -16.30 -4.54 11.47
C GLN A 263 -15.66 -4.85 10.13
N GLY A 264 -14.33 -4.87 10.12
CA GLY A 264 -13.56 -5.28 8.96
C GLY A 264 -12.07 -5.15 9.19
N VAL A 265 -11.34 -5.75 8.27
CA VAL A 265 -9.89 -5.64 8.16
C VAL A 265 -9.61 -4.74 6.98
N ASP A 266 -8.75 -3.75 7.20
CA ASP A 266 -8.32 -2.80 6.17
C ASP A 266 -6.96 -3.23 5.60
N THR A 267 -5.95 -2.36 5.65
CA THR A 267 -4.60 -2.65 5.16
C THR A 267 -4.01 -3.90 5.82
N ILE A 268 -3.55 -4.84 4.98
CA ILE A 268 -2.79 -6.03 5.39
C ILE A 268 -1.40 -5.93 4.77
N ASN A 269 -0.37 -6.06 5.60
CA ASN A 269 1.02 -6.04 5.19
C ASN A 269 1.71 -7.35 5.57
N GLY A 270 2.69 -7.77 4.78
CA GLY A 270 3.47 -8.99 5.02
C GLY A 270 2.96 -10.23 4.29
N ASP A 271 3.53 -11.39 4.62
CA ASP A 271 3.20 -12.70 4.06
C ASP A 271 2.55 -13.60 5.12
N PHE A 272 2.06 -14.79 4.75
CA PHE A 272 1.40 -15.67 5.72
C PHE A 272 2.29 -16.12 6.90
N ASN A 273 3.61 -16.02 6.80
CA ASN A 273 4.50 -16.31 7.95
C ASN A 273 4.44 -15.19 8.99
N SER A 274 4.29 -13.95 8.55
CA SER A 274 4.21 -12.76 9.39
C SER A 274 3.36 -11.68 8.74
N GLN A 275 2.17 -11.43 9.28
CA GLN A 275 1.26 -10.37 8.82
C GLN A 275 1.00 -9.33 9.89
N SER A 276 0.81 -8.09 9.45
CA SER A 276 0.16 -7.04 10.24
C SER A 276 -1.08 -6.52 9.53
N ALA A 277 -2.08 -6.11 10.30
CA ALA A 277 -3.29 -5.54 9.75
C ALA A 277 -3.94 -4.51 10.68
N TYR A 278 -4.70 -3.58 10.10
CA TYR A 278 -5.60 -2.71 10.85
C TYR A 278 -7.02 -3.28 10.84
N TYR A 279 -7.51 -3.64 12.02
CA TYR A 279 -8.89 -4.06 12.23
C TYR A 279 -9.71 -2.92 12.81
N PHE A 280 -10.95 -2.75 12.36
CA PHE A 280 -11.87 -1.79 12.95
C PHE A 280 -13.16 -2.46 13.43
N ALA A 281 -13.72 -1.94 14.53
CA ALA A 281 -15.02 -2.34 15.06
C ALA A 281 -15.84 -1.12 15.48
N VAL A 282 -17.09 -1.04 15.01
CA VAL A 282 -18.08 -0.03 15.37
C VAL A 282 -19.08 -0.62 16.35
N PHE A 283 -19.31 0.05 17.48
CA PHE A 283 -20.19 -0.44 18.55
C PHE A 283 -20.82 0.72 19.33
N LYS A 284 -21.85 0.42 20.12
CA LYS A 284 -22.55 1.43 20.94
C LYS A 284 -21.66 2.01 22.06
N PRO A 285 -21.85 3.28 22.48
CA PRO A 285 -20.93 3.99 23.38
C PRO A 285 -20.91 3.44 24.81
N ASN A 286 -21.89 2.62 25.18
CA ASN A 286 -21.98 2.00 26.49
C ASN A 286 -21.07 0.77 26.67
N LYS A 287 -20.35 0.34 25.62
CA LYS A 287 -19.43 -0.78 25.69
C LYS A 287 -18.14 -0.37 26.41
N LYS A 288 -17.73 -1.14 27.43
CA LYS A 288 -16.53 -0.85 28.25
C LYS A 288 -15.26 -1.52 27.74
N THR A 289 -15.38 -2.67 27.09
CA THR A 289 -14.25 -3.47 26.59
C THR A 289 -14.60 -4.05 25.23
N LEU A 290 -13.62 -4.16 24.34
CA LEU A 290 -13.71 -5.00 23.15
C LEU A 290 -12.95 -6.29 23.44
N ASP A 291 -13.71 -7.38 23.61
CA ASP A 291 -13.19 -8.69 23.95
C ASP A 291 -13.19 -9.60 22.71
N PHE A 292 -12.11 -10.33 22.50
CA PHE A 292 -12.00 -11.35 21.47
C PHE A 292 -10.95 -12.40 21.83
N ASN A 293 -11.04 -13.57 21.19
CA ASN A 293 -10.05 -14.62 21.33
C ASN A 293 -9.67 -15.24 19.98
N TYR A 294 -8.51 -15.88 19.96
CA TYR A 294 -7.99 -16.64 18.82
C TYR A 294 -7.43 -17.98 19.30
N TYR A 295 -7.29 -18.95 18.40
CA TYR A 295 -6.65 -20.23 18.73
C TYR A 295 -5.14 -20.16 18.53
N ASN A 296 -4.36 -20.29 19.62
CA ASN A 296 -2.92 -20.34 19.55
C ASN A 296 -2.44 -21.77 19.27
N LEU A 297 -1.79 -22.00 18.13
CA LEU A 297 -1.28 -23.30 17.69
C LEU A 297 -0.16 -23.83 18.61
N LYS A 298 0.74 -22.95 19.08
CA LYS A 298 1.87 -23.32 19.95
C LYS A 298 1.43 -23.74 21.35
N LYS A 299 0.44 -23.06 21.92
CA LYS A 299 -0.13 -23.36 23.24
C LYS A 299 -1.31 -24.32 23.17
N ALA A 300 -1.80 -24.63 21.97
CA ALA A 300 -2.95 -25.48 21.67
C ALA A 300 -4.23 -25.09 22.43
N LYS A 301 -4.45 -23.79 22.66
CA LYS A 301 -5.59 -23.25 23.43
C LYS A 301 -6.02 -21.88 22.90
N PHE A 302 -7.24 -21.47 23.26
CA PHE A 302 -7.70 -20.11 23.02
C PHE A 302 -6.97 -19.12 23.94
N GLU A 303 -6.59 -17.99 23.38
CA GLU A 303 -6.05 -16.84 24.11
C GLU A 303 -6.94 -15.62 23.87
N SER A 304 -7.26 -14.93 24.96
CA SER A 304 -8.24 -13.83 24.95
C SER A 304 -7.56 -12.49 25.16
N PHE A 305 -8.07 -11.49 24.45
CA PHE A 305 -7.77 -10.08 24.60
C PHE A 305 -8.99 -9.34 25.13
N SER A 306 -8.74 -8.34 25.97
CA SER A 306 -9.75 -7.43 26.48
C SER A 306 -9.22 -6.00 26.35
N LEU A 307 -9.69 -5.28 25.34
CA LEU A 307 -9.22 -3.92 25.05
C LEU A 307 -10.14 -2.91 25.73
N PRO A 308 -9.65 -2.06 26.65
CA PRO A 308 -10.49 -1.07 27.31
C PRO A 308 -10.97 -0.02 26.31
N VAL A 309 -12.27 0.30 26.38
CA VAL A 309 -12.89 1.38 25.62
C VAL A 309 -12.73 2.67 26.41
N SER A 310 -11.77 3.49 26.00
CA SER A 310 -11.63 4.87 26.45
C SER A 310 -11.85 5.76 25.24
N VAL A 311 -12.97 6.49 25.21
CA VAL A 311 -13.24 7.45 24.14
C VAL A 311 -12.38 8.67 24.41
N GLU A 312 -11.36 8.86 23.59
CA GLU A 312 -10.63 10.11 23.58
C GLU A 312 -11.57 11.16 22.96
N GLU A 313 -11.99 12.12 23.78
CA GLU A 313 -12.56 13.34 23.23
C GLU A 313 -11.40 14.11 22.62
N ASP A 314 -11.20 13.93 21.31
CA ASP A 314 -10.46 14.91 20.54
C ASP A 314 -11.31 16.18 20.63
N GLU A 315 -11.07 17.03 21.64
CA GLU A 315 -11.49 18.42 21.57
C GLU A 315 -10.97 18.90 20.23
N VAL A 316 -11.89 19.21 19.33
CA VAL A 316 -11.63 19.62 17.96
C VAL A 316 -11.05 21.03 18.00
N SER A 317 -9.89 21.17 18.63
CA SER A 317 -8.99 22.28 18.45
C SER A 317 -8.17 21.90 17.23
N THR A 318 -8.68 22.28 16.06
CA THR A 318 -8.08 22.19 14.72
C THR A 318 -6.76 22.98 14.59
N GLN A 319 -6.01 23.09 15.67
CA GLN A 319 -4.83 23.95 15.80
C GLN A 319 -3.70 23.32 16.64
N ILE A 320 -3.82 22.07 17.06
CA ILE A 320 -2.69 21.39 17.70
C ILE A 320 -1.71 20.99 16.58
N GLY A 321 -0.52 21.60 16.59
CA GLY A 321 0.54 21.32 15.60
C GLY A 321 0.82 22.45 14.61
N LEU A 322 -0.01 23.50 14.56
CA LEU A 322 0.22 24.66 13.69
C LEU A 322 1.23 25.68 14.24
N ASN A 323 2.15 25.29 15.13
CA ASN A 323 3.16 26.21 15.64
C ASN A 323 4.26 26.43 14.56
N PRO A 324 4.28 27.56 13.84
CA PRO A 324 5.24 27.78 12.77
C PRO A 324 6.69 27.89 13.26
N LYS A 325 6.91 28.00 14.59
CA LYS A 325 8.24 28.09 15.22
C LYS A 325 8.77 26.76 15.77
N GLN A 326 7.94 25.72 15.91
CA GLN A 326 8.41 24.41 16.41
C GLN A 326 8.95 23.51 15.30
N SER A 327 9.27 24.07 14.14
CA SER A 327 10.08 23.36 13.18
C SER A 327 11.51 23.29 13.71
N GLU A 328 11.99 22.12 14.10
CA GLU A 328 13.41 21.85 14.37
C GLU A 328 14.33 22.41 13.26
N PHE A 329 13.77 22.56 12.06
CA PHE A 329 14.39 23.16 10.88
C PHE A 329 14.79 24.63 11.05
N SER A 330 14.03 25.47 11.77
CA SER A 330 14.43 26.89 11.95
C SER A 330 15.63 27.01 12.88
N THR A 331 15.65 26.23 13.96
CA THR A 331 16.78 26.16 14.90
C THR A 331 18.02 25.60 14.20
N TYR A 332 17.87 24.56 13.39
CA TYR A 332 18.97 24.00 12.60
C TYR A 332 19.49 24.98 11.53
N LYS A 333 18.60 25.75 10.89
CA LYS A 333 18.98 26.77 9.89
C LYS A 333 19.88 27.84 10.51
N ASP A 334 19.51 28.36 11.67
CA ASP A 334 20.26 29.42 12.34
C ASP A 334 21.62 28.89 12.82
N ILE A 335 21.67 27.71 13.44
CA ILE A 335 22.92 27.04 13.84
C ILE A 335 23.84 26.81 12.63
N THR A 336 23.27 26.39 11.49
CA THR A 336 24.02 26.18 10.24
C THR A 336 24.61 27.48 9.71
N ILE A 337 23.84 28.58 9.67
CA ILE A 337 24.33 29.88 9.22
C ILE A 337 25.45 30.38 10.14
N TYR A 338 25.27 30.33 11.46
CA TYR A 338 26.30 30.79 12.41
C TYR A 338 27.56 29.92 12.39
N SER A 339 27.44 28.60 12.25
CA SER A 339 28.59 27.70 12.12
C SER A 339 29.39 27.98 10.84
N LEU A 340 28.72 28.23 9.71
CA LEU A 340 29.36 28.64 8.46
C LEU A 340 30.12 29.96 8.61
N VAL A 341 29.52 30.96 9.26
CA VAL A 341 30.19 32.23 9.57
C VAL A 341 31.46 31.98 10.38
N ALA A 342 31.37 31.19 11.45
CA ALA A 342 32.51 30.88 12.31
C ALA A 342 33.63 30.15 11.56
N ILE A 343 33.28 29.16 10.74
CA ILE A 343 34.24 28.40 9.91
C ILE A 343 34.94 29.33 8.91
N PHE A 344 34.21 30.20 8.24
CA PHE A 344 34.81 31.12 7.26
C PHE A 344 35.68 32.18 7.91
N ILE A 345 35.35 32.66 9.12
CA ILE A 345 36.20 33.57 9.89
C ILE A 345 37.50 32.85 10.33
N LEU A 346 37.39 31.63 10.87
CA LEU A 346 38.56 30.82 11.24
C LEU A 346 39.47 30.53 10.04
N LEU A 347 38.88 30.19 8.89
CA LEU A 347 39.62 30.00 7.64
C LEU A 347 40.26 31.29 7.14
N ALA A 348 39.60 32.45 7.31
CA ALA A 348 40.16 33.75 6.94
C ALA A 348 41.42 34.06 7.75
N ILE A 349 41.39 33.80 9.07
CA ILE A 349 42.52 34.00 9.98
C ILE A 349 43.65 33.01 9.66
N TRP A 350 43.33 31.72 9.49
CA TRP A 350 44.34 30.69 9.27
C TRP A 350 45.01 30.80 7.89
N ARG A 351 44.23 31.00 6.82
CA ARG A 351 44.77 31.12 5.45
C ARG A 351 45.26 32.53 5.13
N ARG A 352 45.03 33.51 6.01
CA ARG A 352 45.35 34.93 5.82
C ARG A 352 44.85 35.49 4.47
N LYS A 353 43.65 35.07 4.03
CA LYS A 353 43.04 35.52 2.77
C LYS A 353 41.78 36.33 3.03
N LEU A 354 41.73 37.54 2.48
CA LEU A 354 40.61 38.48 2.64
C LEU A 354 39.30 37.97 2.00
N SER A 355 39.39 37.11 0.98
CA SER A 355 38.23 36.55 0.27
C SER A 355 37.26 35.80 1.18
N TYR A 356 37.76 35.17 2.25
CA TYR A 356 36.92 34.45 3.21
C TYR A 356 36.11 35.38 4.12
N PHE A 357 36.61 36.59 4.41
CA PHE A 357 35.83 37.61 5.13
C PHE A 357 34.64 38.09 4.29
N PHE A 358 34.79 38.21 2.97
CA PHE A 358 33.68 38.55 2.09
C PHE A 358 32.57 37.50 2.13
N VAL A 359 32.94 36.21 2.08
CA VAL A 359 31.96 35.11 2.19
C VAL A 359 31.29 35.09 3.57
N ALA A 360 32.04 35.31 4.65
CA ALA A 360 31.47 35.43 5.99
C ALA A 360 30.49 36.60 6.11
N ALA A 361 30.81 37.77 5.52
CA ALA A 361 29.93 38.94 5.50
C ALA A 361 28.60 38.67 4.78
N VAL A 362 28.62 37.90 3.69
CA VAL A 362 27.39 37.46 2.99
C VAL A 362 26.52 36.60 3.90
N PHE A 363 27.10 35.63 4.62
CA PHE A 363 26.34 34.81 5.57
C PHE A 363 25.82 35.60 6.78
N ILE A 364 26.55 36.60 7.25
CA ILE A 364 26.08 37.51 8.30
C ILE A 364 24.88 38.34 7.80
N ALA A 365 24.96 38.88 6.58
CA ALA A 365 23.86 39.62 5.98
C ALA A 365 22.62 38.74 5.78
N LEU A 366 22.81 37.48 5.35
CA LEU A 366 21.74 36.48 5.27
C LEU A 366 21.13 36.19 6.64
N GLY A 367 21.96 36.02 7.68
CA GLY A 367 21.49 35.78 9.04
C GLY A 367 20.64 36.94 9.59
N ILE A 368 21.06 38.19 9.34
CA ILE A 368 20.30 39.39 9.70
C ILE A 368 18.99 39.48 8.91
N TYR A 369 19.03 39.19 7.60
CA TYR A 369 17.84 39.20 6.76
C TYR A 369 16.80 38.16 7.20
N THR A 370 17.25 37.00 7.67
CA THR A 370 16.38 35.94 8.19
C THR A 370 15.97 36.12 9.65
N TYR A 371 16.51 37.11 10.35
CA TYR A 371 16.18 37.37 11.75
C TYR A 371 14.75 37.89 11.86
N ASN A 372 13.91 37.15 12.58
CA ASN A 372 12.50 37.48 12.73
C ASN A 372 12.29 38.46 13.91
N PRO A 373 11.86 39.71 13.68
CA PRO A 373 11.77 40.74 14.71
C PRO A 373 10.51 40.64 15.60
N PHE A 374 9.62 39.66 15.39
CA PHE A 374 8.37 39.59 16.14
C PHE A 374 8.60 39.12 17.58
N GLY A 375 8.30 40.03 18.52
CA GLY A 375 8.57 39.90 19.95
C GLY A 375 7.43 39.31 20.78
N LYS A 376 7.72 39.14 22.06
CA LYS A 376 6.76 38.72 23.10
C LYS A 376 5.85 39.89 23.49
N ALA A 377 4.59 39.62 23.78
CA ALA A 377 3.60 40.60 24.21
C ALA A 377 2.72 40.03 25.33
N VAL A 378 1.97 40.90 26.00
CA VAL A 378 0.99 40.53 27.02
C VAL A 378 -0.41 40.85 26.49
N LEU A 379 -1.26 39.84 26.43
CA LEU A 379 -2.68 39.98 26.10
C LEU A 379 -3.46 40.40 27.36
N LYS A 380 -4.27 41.45 27.24
CA LYS A 380 -5.15 41.94 28.32
C LYS A 380 -6.26 40.93 28.68
N PRO A 381 -6.86 41.01 29.88
CA PRO A 381 -8.05 40.24 30.22
C PRO A 381 -9.26 40.63 29.37
N ASP A 382 -10.22 39.71 29.25
CA ASP A 382 -11.51 39.87 28.57
C ASP A 382 -11.42 40.21 27.08
N VAL A 383 -10.30 39.84 26.45
CA VAL A 383 -10.08 40.01 25.01
C VAL A 383 -10.52 38.77 24.27
N SER A 384 -11.45 38.94 23.32
CA SER A 384 -11.90 37.89 22.41
C SER A 384 -10.89 37.66 21.29
N VAL A 385 -10.45 36.41 21.17
CA VAL A 385 -9.48 35.94 20.17
C VAL A 385 -10.21 35.26 19.03
N THR A 386 -9.87 35.66 17.82
CA THR A 386 -10.59 35.31 16.60
C THR A 386 -9.77 34.44 15.66
N ILE A 387 -10.45 33.59 14.88
CA ILE A 387 -9.78 32.69 13.92
C ILE A 387 -9.22 33.47 12.71
N LEU A 388 -9.89 34.55 12.28
CA LEU A 388 -9.51 35.41 11.16
C LEU A 388 -9.37 36.88 11.59
N PRO A 389 -8.50 37.68 10.96
CA PRO A 389 -8.29 39.09 11.29
C PRO A 389 -9.41 39.98 10.73
N THR A 390 -10.65 39.74 11.14
CA THR A 390 -11.83 40.50 10.70
C THR A 390 -12.81 40.73 11.85
N LYS A 391 -13.65 41.76 11.74
CA LYS A 391 -14.60 42.14 12.81
C LYS A 391 -15.69 41.09 13.07
N ASN A 392 -16.03 40.27 12.08
CA ASN A 392 -17.10 39.27 12.13
C ASN A 392 -16.57 37.83 12.20
N SER A 393 -15.31 37.65 12.58
CA SER A 393 -14.74 36.31 12.74
C SER A 393 -15.31 35.61 13.97
N THR A 394 -15.44 34.29 13.89
CA THR A 394 -15.74 33.44 15.04
C THR A 394 -14.69 33.63 16.13
N VAL A 395 -15.16 33.86 17.34
CA VAL A 395 -14.36 33.89 18.57
C VAL A 395 -14.21 32.45 19.05
N PHE A 396 -12.97 31.97 19.16
CA PHE A 396 -12.71 30.61 19.66
C PHE A 396 -12.16 30.60 21.09
N TYR A 397 -11.67 31.74 21.57
CA TYR A 397 -11.11 31.89 22.90
C TYR A 397 -11.34 33.30 23.42
N THR A 398 -11.53 33.46 24.74
CA THR A 398 -11.58 34.77 25.40
C THR A 398 -10.66 34.72 26.61
N SER A 399 -9.71 35.65 26.65
CA SER A 399 -8.74 35.73 27.74
C SER A 399 -9.44 36.08 29.06
N ARG A 400 -9.05 35.44 30.17
CA ARG A 400 -9.61 35.72 31.51
C ARG A 400 -8.67 36.53 32.41
N LYS A 401 -7.41 36.68 32.00
CA LYS A 401 -6.35 37.35 32.77
C LYS A 401 -5.28 37.88 31.83
N ASN A 402 -4.27 38.56 32.37
CA ASN A 402 -3.09 38.90 31.57
C ASN A 402 -2.34 37.63 31.18
N GLU A 403 -2.12 37.41 29.88
CA GLU A 403 -1.48 36.21 29.35
C GLU A 403 -0.30 36.58 28.45
N ASN A 404 0.85 35.94 28.68
CA ASN A 404 2.03 36.11 27.83
C ASN A 404 1.81 35.36 26.52
N VAL A 405 1.98 36.07 25.41
CA VAL A 405 1.79 35.55 24.06
C VAL A 405 2.94 35.95 23.16
N GLU A 406 3.23 35.13 22.16
CA GLU A 406 4.20 35.49 21.12
C GLU A 406 3.48 36.06 19.90
N ILE A 407 3.97 37.16 19.35
CA ILE A 407 3.45 37.67 18.07
C ILE A 407 4.09 36.85 16.95
N LEU A 408 3.25 36.24 16.11
CA LEU A 408 3.69 35.47 14.95
C LEU A 408 3.68 36.31 13.67
N ASP A 409 2.69 37.18 13.53
CA ASP A 409 2.50 38.01 12.34
C ASP A 409 1.61 39.22 12.66
N THR A 410 1.61 40.22 11.80
CA THR A 410 0.74 41.39 11.91
C THR A 410 0.11 41.72 10.56
N LYS A 411 -1.22 41.85 10.54
CA LYS A 411 -1.99 42.22 9.34
C LYS A 411 -2.99 43.30 9.70
N ASP A 412 -2.88 44.46 9.07
CA ASP A 412 -3.72 45.63 9.32
C ASP A 412 -3.77 46.00 10.81
N ASP A 413 -4.95 46.03 11.43
CA ASP A 413 -5.15 46.33 12.86
C ASP A 413 -5.03 45.10 13.78
N TYR A 414 -4.71 43.93 13.23
CA TYR A 414 -4.66 42.67 13.95
C TYR A 414 -3.24 42.12 14.05
N SER A 415 -2.97 41.44 15.16
CA SER A 415 -1.77 40.66 15.40
C SER A 415 -2.16 39.20 15.57
N LYS A 416 -1.47 38.32 14.85
CA LYS A 416 -1.53 36.88 15.07
C LYS A 416 -0.66 36.57 16.29
N ILE A 417 -1.25 35.91 17.28
CA ILE A 417 -0.62 35.57 18.55
C ILE A 417 -0.60 34.06 18.78
N LEU A 418 0.42 33.60 19.50
CA LEU A 418 0.61 32.21 19.95
C LEU A 418 0.58 32.17 21.48
N PHE A 419 -0.28 31.31 22.03
CA PHE A 419 -0.37 31.05 23.46
C PHE A 419 0.66 30.01 23.91
N ALA A 420 0.93 29.97 25.22
CA ALA A 420 1.83 28.99 25.83
C ALA A 420 1.33 27.53 25.67
N ASP A 421 0.03 27.33 25.52
CA ASP A 421 -0.60 26.02 25.27
C ASP A 421 -0.66 25.64 23.78
N GLY A 422 -0.05 26.46 22.90
CA GLY A 422 0.06 26.19 21.47
C GLY A 422 -1.08 26.73 20.60
N LYS A 423 -2.12 27.33 21.19
CA LYS A 423 -3.25 27.91 20.43
C LYS A 423 -2.81 29.15 19.64
N ILE A 424 -3.42 29.37 18.46
CA ILE A 424 -3.09 30.50 17.59
C ILE A 424 -4.35 31.29 17.23
N GLY A 425 -4.27 32.61 17.33
CA GLY A 425 -5.40 33.44 16.96
C GLY A 425 -5.05 34.87 16.63
N TRP A 426 -6.04 35.63 16.17
CA TRP A 426 -5.91 37.04 15.85
C TRP A 426 -6.59 37.89 16.92
N VAL A 427 -5.88 38.93 17.36
CA VAL A 427 -6.35 39.94 18.31
C VAL A 427 -6.06 41.33 17.77
N ARG A 428 -6.77 42.35 18.23
CA ARG A 428 -6.45 43.73 17.82
C ARG A 428 -5.14 44.17 18.46
N LYS A 429 -4.35 44.94 17.72
CA LYS A 429 -3.07 45.47 18.20
C LYS A 429 -3.20 46.28 19.51
N GLY A 430 -4.32 46.99 19.71
CA GLY A 430 -4.59 47.77 20.93
C GLY A 430 -4.86 46.94 22.19
N ASP A 431 -5.12 45.64 22.02
CA ASP A 431 -5.39 44.70 23.12
C ASP A 431 -4.09 44.03 23.62
N LEU A 432 -2.97 44.29 22.95
CA LEU A 432 -1.64 43.82 23.31
C LEU A 432 -0.83 44.93 23.98
N VAL A 433 -0.12 44.57 25.04
CA VAL A 433 0.88 45.42 25.70
C VAL A 433 2.26 44.85 25.38
N LYS A 434 3.21 45.70 24.97
CA LYS A 434 4.60 45.26 24.79
C LYS A 434 5.17 44.85 26.15
N ASN A 435 5.78 43.66 26.19
CA ASN A 435 6.50 43.17 27.36
C ASN A 435 7.84 43.89 27.51
#